data_AF-A0A957TM63-F1
#
_entry.id   AF-A0A957TM63-F1
#
_cell.length_a   1.000
_cell.length_b   1.000
_cell.length_c   1.000
_cell.angle_alpha   90.00
_cell.angle_beta   90.00
_cell.angle_gamma   90.00
#
_symmetry.space_group_name_H-M   'P 1'
#
loop_
_entity.id
_entity.type
_entity.pdbx_description
1 polymer ?
#
loop_
_entity_poly.entity_id
_entity_poly.type
_entity_poly.pdbx_seq_one_letter_code
_entity_poly.pdbx_strand_id
1 'polypeptide(L)'
;MPNSALSRTTSTAHLPLSTAETTPTTSAEAQARRAWRMWLVACLFTLLCFLILARLLVYQLFTDADNLFNTRLQLTQSPRGTIVDRDGEILAADRFYYQVVVTANAIKRSEDRQLVANELETRIGIPAAKTWDILV
;
A
#
# COMPACT_ATOMS: atom_id res chain seq x y z
N MET A 1 -62.58 50.41 -74.05
CA MET A 1 -62.33 51.74 -73.43
C MET A 1 -61.77 51.51 -72.04
N PRO A 2 -60.42 51.51 -71.91
CA PRO A 2 -59.69 51.18 -70.69
C PRO A 2 -59.28 52.47 -69.94
N ASN A 3 -59.16 52.42 -68.60
CA ASN A 3 -58.45 53.45 -67.84
C ASN A 3 -57.26 52.81 -67.12
N SER A 4 -56.09 53.12 -67.66
CA SER A 4 -54.75 52.91 -67.15
C SER A 4 -54.28 54.12 -66.34
N ALA A 5 -53.71 53.91 -65.16
CA ALA A 5 -52.70 54.80 -64.60
C ALA A 5 -51.86 54.06 -63.53
N LEU A 6 -50.71 53.56 -63.96
CA LEU A 6 -49.55 53.31 -63.11
C LEU A 6 -48.95 54.67 -62.71
N SER A 7 -48.51 54.82 -61.47
CA SER A 7 -47.30 55.58 -61.12
C SER A 7 -46.78 55.22 -59.74
N ARG A 8 -45.54 54.77 -59.75
CA ARG A 8 -44.68 54.37 -58.64
C ARG A 8 -43.99 55.64 -58.11
N THR A 9 -43.96 55.88 -56.81
CA THR A 9 -42.93 56.74 -56.18
C THR A 9 -42.37 56.06 -54.94
N THR A 10 -41.08 55.77 -55.02
CA THR A 10 -40.18 55.35 -53.95
C THR A 10 -39.93 56.51 -52.99
N SER A 11 -40.01 56.28 -51.67
CA SER A 11 -39.26 57.07 -50.68
C SER A 11 -39.14 56.32 -49.35
N THR A 12 -38.00 55.65 -49.21
CA THR A 12 -37.07 55.58 -48.07
C THR A 12 -37.56 55.88 -46.64
N ALA A 13 -37.01 55.06 -45.71
CA ALA A 13 -36.82 55.25 -44.26
C ALA A 13 -38.03 54.90 -43.35
N HIS A 14 -37.90 54.21 -42.22
CA HIS A 14 -36.77 53.61 -41.50
C HIS A 14 -37.34 52.48 -40.61
N LEU A 15 -36.64 51.35 -40.54
CA LEU A 15 -36.74 50.38 -39.44
C LEU A 15 -36.35 51.05 -38.11
N PRO A 16 -37.04 50.74 -37.00
CA PRO A 16 -36.38 50.38 -35.77
C PRO A 16 -36.51 48.86 -35.65
N LEU A 17 -35.53 48.13 -36.17
CA LEU A 17 -34.55 47.46 -35.33
C LEU A 17 -35.21 46.86 -34.09
N SER A 18 -35.59 45.59 -34.24
CA SER A 18 -35.72 44.61 -33.18
C SER A 18 -34.49 44.69 -32.27
N THR A 19 -34.56 45.47 -31.20
CA THR A 19 -33.60 45.40 -30.10
C THR A 19 -33.91 44.11 -29.35
N ALA A 20 -33.24 43.05 -29.76
CA ALA A 20 -33.07 41.85 -28.97
C ALA A 20 -32.31 42.24 -27.70
N GLU A 21 -33.01 42.49 -26.61
CA GLU A 21 -32.46 42.43 -25.26
C GLU A 21 -32.23 40.96 -24.91
N THR A 22 -31.25 40.35 -25.57
CA THR A 22 -30.75 39.03 -25.21
C THR A 22 -29.89 39.23 -23.98
N THR A 23 -30.47 38.94 -22.82
CA THR A 23 -29.81 38.94 -21.51
C THR A 23 -28.56 38.03 -21.57
N PRO A 24 -27.33 38.55 -21.45
CA PRO A 24 -26.12 37.71 -21.38
C PRO A 24 -25.93 37.05 -20.01
N THR A 25 -26.82 37.26 -19.05
CA THR A 25 -26.68 36.83 -17.65
C THR A 25 -26.96 35.34 -17.44
N THR A 26 -27.86 34.73 -18.21
CA THR A 26 -28.27 33.32 -17.97
C THR A 26 -27.19 32.30 -18.35
N SER A 27 -26.38 32.57 -19.38
CA SER A 27 -25.31 31.66 -19.82
C SER A 27 -24.10 31.70 -18.90
N ALA A 28 -23.70 32.89 -18.45
CA ALA A 28 -22.57 33.08 -17.54
C ALA A 28 -22.81 32.44 -16.16
N GLU A 29 -24.02 32.56 -15.60
CA GLU A 29 -24.37 31.93 -14.34
C GLU A 29 -24.47 30.40 -14.44
N ALA A 30 -25.01 29.87 -15.54
CA ALA A 30 -25.05 28.43 -15.79
C ALA A 30 -23.63 27.85 -15.94
N GLN A 31 -22.73 28.57 -16.60
CA GLN A 31 -21.33 28.20 -16.78
C GLN A 31 -20.54 28.28 -15.47
N ALA A 32 -20.76 29.32 -14.65
CA ALA A 32 -20.17 29.46 -13.33
C ALA A 32 -20.60 28.35 -12.36
N ARG A 33 -21.90 27.98 -12.35
CA ARG A 33 -22.41 26.84 -11.57
C ARG A 33 -21.81 25.51 -12.02
N ARG A 34 -21.60 25.31 -13.32
CA ARG A 34 -20.94 24.11 -13.85
C ARG A 34 -19.45 24.08 -13.50
N ALA A 35 -18.76 25.20 -13.62
CA ALA A 35 -17.35 25.34 -13.22
C ALA A 35 -17.16 25.10 -11.71
N TRP A 36 -18.07 25.59 -10.87
CA TRP A 36 -18.07 25.34 -9.43
C TRP A 36 -18.23 23.86 -9.08
N ARG A 37 -19.15 23.16 -9.75
CA ARG A 37 -19.33 21.71 -9.57
C ARG A 37 -18.08 20.93 -10.00
N MET A 38 -17.44 21.32 -11.10
CA MET A 38 -16.18 20.71 -11.53
C MET A 38 -15.06 20.98 -10.51
N TRP A 39 -14.99 22.19 -9.95
CA TRP A 39 -14.03 22.53 -8.90
C TRP A 39 -14.23 21.71 -7.62
N LEU A 40 -15.48 21.46 -7.22
CA LEU A 40 -15.78 20.58 -6.08
C LEU A 40 -15.29 19.15 -6.32
N VAL A 41 -15.54 18.60 -7.50
CA VAL A 41 -15.08 17.25 -7.86
C VAL A 41 -13.56 17.18 -7.93
N ALA A 42 -12.92 18.20 -8.54
CA ALA A 42 -11.46 18.30 -8.61
C ALA A 42 -10.84 18.40 -7.20
N CYS A 43 -11.46 19.17 -6.30
CA CYS A 43 -11.01 19.31 -4.92
C CYS A 43 -11.14 17.97 -4.16
N LEU A 44 -12.27 17.26 -4.32
CA LEU A 44 -12.48 15.94 -3.72
C LEU A 44 -11.44 14.93 -4.21
N PHE A 45 -11.17 14.91 -5.52
CA PHE A 45 -10.19 13.98 -6.10
C PHE A 45 -8.77 14.30 -5.63
N THR A 46 -8.42 15.58 -5.52
CA THR A 46 -7.14 16.03 -4.98
C THR A 46 -6.99 15.61 -3.51
N LEU A 47 -8.04 15.78 -2.70
CA LEU A 47 -8.05 15.37 -1.30
C LEU A 47 -7.85 13.85 -1.17
N LEU A 48 -8.56 13.06 -1.98
CA LEU A 48 -8.43 11.60 -1.97
C LEU A 48 -7.02 11.16 -2.38
N CYS A 49 -6.48 11.75 -3.44
CA CYS A 49 -5.11 11.50 -3.89
C CYS A 49 -4.11 11.83 -2.79
N PHE A 50 -4.29 12.98 -2.12
CA PHE A 50 -3.46 13.38 -0.99
C PHE A 50 -3.54 12.39 0.19
N LEU A 51 -4.72 11.88 0.53
CA LEU A 51 -4.87 10.86 1.58
C LEU A 51 -4.14 9.57 1.24
N ILE A 52 -4.21 9.12 -0.01
CA ILE A 52 -3.50 7.94 -0.48
C ILE A 52 -1.99 8.16 -0.41
N LEU A 53 -1.51 9.31 -0.88
CA LEU A 53 -0.09 9.71 -0.80
C LEU A 53 0.40 9.79 0.64
N ALA A 54 -0.37 10.42 1.53
CA ALA A 54 -0.05 10.53 2.94
C ALA A 54 0.02 9.14 3.59
N ARG A 55 -0.95 8.25 3.30
CA ARG A 55 -0.94 6.87 3.79
C ARG A 55 0.27 6.10 3.25
N LEU A 56 0.60 6.28 1.98
CA LEU A 56 1.76 5.65 1.35
C LEU A 56 3.07 6.14 1.99
N LEU A 57 3.17 7.43 2.26
CA LEU A 57 4.31 8.03 2.92
C LEU A 57 4.43 7.54 4.36
N VAL A 58 3.31 7.36 5.08
CA VAL A 58 3.33 6.71 6.40
C VAL A 58 3.86 5.29 6.31
N TYR A 59 3.43 4.52 5.32
CA TYR A 59 3.99 3.19 5.10
C TYR A 59 5.49 3.26 4.77
N GLN A 60 5.94 4.19 3.93
CA GLN A 60 7.36 4.26 3.55
C GLN A 60 8.28 4.79 4.66
N LEU A 61 7.83 5.72 5.50
CA LEU A 61 8.64 6.31 6.57
C LEU A 61 8.55 5.56 7.89
N PHE A 62 7.40 4.97 8.21
CA PHE A 62 7.14 4.35 9.52
C PHE A 62 6.96 2.84 9.48
N THR A 63 6.90 2.21 8.30
CA THR A 63 7.03 0.74 8.23
C THR A 63 8.52 0.43 8.21
N ASP A 64 9.05 0.12 9.39
CA ASP A 64 10.40 -0.40 9.52
C ASP A 64 10.63 -1.52 8.50
N ALA A 65 11.77 -1.47 7.80
CA ALA A 65 12.15 -2.46 6.79
C ALA A 65 12.12 -3.91 7.33
N ASP A 66 12.16 -4.06 8.65
CA ASP A 66 12.02 -5.33 9.37
C ASP A 66 10.63 -5.97 9.16
N ASN A 67 9.56 -5.19 9.02
CA ASN A 67 8.22 -5.74 8.80
C ASN A 67 8.04 -6.32 7.39
N LEU A 68 8.74 -5.81 6.37
CA LEU A 68 8.61 -6.31 5.01
C LEU A 68 9.33 -7.65 4.79
N PHE A 69 10.41 -7.90 5.54
CA PHE A 69 11.12 -9.19 5.51
C PHE A 69 10.61 -10.19 6.56
N ASN A 70 10.24 -9.74 7.77
CA ASN A 70 9.75 -10.64 8.83
C ASN A 70 8.29 -11.11 8.64
N THR A 71 7.50 -10.40 7.84
CA THR A 71 6.11 -10.85 7.54
C THR A 71 6.07 -12.03 6.57
N ARG A 72 7.19 -12.37 5.89
CA ARG A 72 7.29 -13.66 5.20
C ARG A 72 7.55 -14.76 6.24
N LEU A 73 6.48 -15.47 6.60
CA LEU A 73 6.50 -16.83 7.15
C LEU A 73 6.82 -17.04 8.62
N GLN A 74 6.66 -16.06 9.51
CA GLN A 74 6.29 -16.42 10.87
C GLN A 74 4.77 -16.52 10.94
N LEU A 75 4.23 -17.67 10.52
CA LEU A 75 3.04 -18.18 11.21
C LEU A 75 3.49 -18.27 12.66
N THR A 76 3.15 -17.26 13.46
CA THR A 76 3.33 -17.32 14.90
C THR A 76 2.57 -18.57 15.34
N GLN A 77 3.30 -19.67 15.54
CA GLN A 77 2.71 -20.88 16.06
C GLN A 77 2.14 -20.46 17.41
N SER A 78 0.81 -20.47 17.51
CA SER A 78 0.17 -20.13 18.77
C SER A 78 0.70 -21.12 19.82
N PRO A 79 1.27 -20.64 20.93
CA PRO A 79 1.85 -21.53 21.93
C PRO A 79 0.79 -22.52 22.40
N ARG A 80 1.18 -23.78 22.59
CA ARG A 80 0.25 -24.77 23.16
C ARG A 80 -0.09 -24.39 24.59
N GLY A 81 -1.33 -24.66 24.99
CA GLY A 81 -1.74 -24.48 26.38
C GLY A 81 -0.94 -25.35 27.34
N THR A 82 -0.77 -24.86 28.57
CA THR A 82 -0.12 -25.59 29.66
C THR A 82 -1.12 -26.56 30.31
N ILE A 83 -0.73 -27.81 30.48
CA ILE A 83 -1.50 -28.82 31.23
C ILE A 83 -0.99 -28.84 32.66
N VAL A 84 -1.90 -28.65 33.62
CA VAL A 84 -1.63 -28.66 35.06
C VAL A 84 -2.44 -29.74 35.76
N ASP A 85 -1.93 -30.25 36.88
CA ASP A 85 -2.68 -31.14 37.78
C ASP A 85 -3.67 -30.34 38.66
N ARG A 86 -4.52 -31.02 39.43
CA ARG A 86 -5.52 -30.45 40.36
C ARG A 86 -4.93 -29.49 41.39
N ASP A 87 -3.68 -29.75 41.80
CA ASP A 87 -2.94 -28.94 42.78
C ASP A 87 -2.16 -27.80 42.11
N GLY A 88 -2.27 -27.65 40.78
CA GLY A 88 -1.63 -26.60 39.99
C GLY A 88 -0.21 -26.93 39.54
N GLU A 89 0.29 -28.14 39.77
CA GLU A 89 1.61 -28.57 39.30
C GLU A 89 1.63 -28.70 37.76
N ILE A 90 2.67 -28.20 37.11
CA ILE A 90 2.79 -28.23 35.65
C ILE A 90 3.20 -29.62 35.18
N LEU A 91 2.31 -30.28 34.44
CA LEU A 91 2.57 -31.59 33.83
C LEU A 91 3.14 -31.48 32.42
N ALA A 92 2.67 -30.50 31.64
CA ALA A 92 3.20 -30.20 30.31
C ALA A 92 3.11 -28.70 30.01
N ALA A 93 4.21 -28.12 29.53
CA ALA A 93 4.27 -26.74 29.10
C ALA A 93 5.14 -26.64 27.85
N ASP A 94 4.82 -25.68 26.99
CA ASP A 94 5.72 -25.29 25.93
C ASP A 94 6.96 -24.61 26.52
N ARG A 95 8.15 -25.00 26.09
CA ARG A 95 9.42 -24.44 26.57
C ARG A 95 10.22 -23.97 25.37
N PHE A 96 10.76 -22.76 25.48
CA PHE A 96 11.68 -22.25 24.48
C PHE A 96 13.00 -23.01 24.58
N TYR A 97 13.43 -23.58 23.47
CA TYR A 97 14.76 -24.17 23.31
C TYR A 97 15.52 -23.37 22.26
N TYR A 98 16.74 -22.98 22.60
CA TYR A 98 17.65 -22.36 21.65
C TYR A 98 18.46 -23.44 20.96
N GLN A 99 18.31 -23.53 19.64
CA GLN A 99 19.09 -24.45 18.82
C GLN A 99 20.09 -23.67 17.98
N VAL A 100 21.37 -23.97 18.15
CA VAL A 100 22.43 -23.46 17.27
C VAL A 100 22.62 -24.49 16.16
N VAL A 101 22.38 -24.10 14.92
CA VAL A 101 22.54 -24.97 13.74
C VAL A 101 23.68 -24.43 12.89
N VAL A 102 24.61 -25.31 12.53
CA VAL A 102 25.71 -25.01 11.61
C VAL A 102 25.63 -25.98 10.44
N THR A 103 25.68 -25.46 9.22
CA THR A 103 25.74 -26.29 8.02
C THR A 103 27.17 -26.84 7.87
N ALA A 104 27.33 -28.17 7.73
CA ALA A 104 28.65 -28.81 7.61
C ALA A 104 29.51 -28.19 6.49
N ASN A 105 28.91 -27.81 5.36
CA ASN A 105 29.58 -27.15 4.24
C ASN A 105 30.15 -25.76 4.56
N ALA A 106 29.73 -25.12 5.66
CA ALA A 106 30.33 -23.87 6.10
C ALA A 106 31.76 -24.06 6.62
N ILE A 107 32.09 -25.27 7.11
CA ILE A 107 33.42 -25.61 7.63
C ILE A 107 34.23 -26.28 6.52
N LYS A 108 35.03 -25.48 5.82
CA LYS A 108 35.74 -25.90 4.61
C LYS A 108 36.97 -26.75 4.88
N ARG A 109 37.67 -26.53 6.00
CA ARG A 109 38.92 -27.22 6.31
C ARG A 109 38.67 -28.39 7.26
N SER A 110 39.35 -29.50 7.02
CA SER A 110 39.28 -30.70 7.86
C SER A 110 39.82 -30.45 9.28
N GLU A 111 40.85 -29.61 9.41
CA GLU A 111 41.38 -29.18 10.72
C GLU A 111 40.32 -28.46 11.57
N ASP A 112 39.56 -27.54 10.95
CA ASP A 112 38.51 -26.78 11.63
C ASP A 112 37.35 -27.70 12.07
N ARG A 113 37.02 -28.73 11.28
CA ARG A 113 36.00 -29.73 11.63
C ARG A 113 36.42 -30.54 12.86
N GLN A 114 37.71 -30.89 12.97
CA GLN A 114 38.23 -31.66 14.10
C GLN A 114 38.27 -30.80 15.37
N LEU A 115 38.63 -29.52 15.24
CA LEU A 115 38.57 -28.57 16.36
C LEU A 115 37.14 -28.40 16.88
N VAL A 116 36.17 -28.26 15.99
CA VAL A 116 34.74 -28.19 16.37
C VAL A 116 34.30 -29.48 17.06
N ALA A 117 34.68 -30.65 16.55
CA ALA A 117 34.36 -31.93 17.18
C ALA A 117 34.93 -32.05 18.61
N ASN A 118 36.19 -31.65 18.80
CA ASN A 118 36.84 -31.68 20.11
C ASN A 118 36.24 -30.66 21.10
N GLU A 119 35.89 -29.46 20.63
CA GLU A 119 35.23 -28.43 21.45
C GLU A 119 33.83 -28.86 21.88
N LEU A 120 33.06 -29.52 21.00
CA LEU A 120 31.75 -30.05 21.35
C LEU A 120 31.87 -31.20 22.36
N GLU A 121 32.89 -32.06 22.25
CA GLU A 121 33.15 -33.07 23.27
C GLU A 121 33.48 -32.45 24.62
N THR A 122 34.32 -31.42 24.64
CA THR A 122 34.75 -30.76 25.88
C THR A 122 33.63 -29.99 26.56
N ARG A 123 32.78 -29.28 25.80
CA ARG A 123 31.77 -28.36 26.36
C ARG A 123 30.43 -29.01 26.65
N ILE A 124 30.00 -29.95 25.79
CA ILE A 124 28.67 -30.53 25.83
C ILE A 124 28.69 -32.06 25.90
N GLY A 125 29.88 -32.68 25.97
CA GLY A 125 30.04 -34.12 26.16
C GLY A 125 29.62 -34.97 24.97
N ILE A 126 29.50 -34.38 23.76
CA ILE A 126 29.21 -35.14 22.54
C ILE A 126 30.50 -35.78 22.04
N PRO A 127 30.60 -37.11 21.91
CA PRO A 127 31.84 -37.76 21.48
C PRO A 127 32.34 -37.21 20.15
N ALA A 128 33.62 -36.80 20.07
CA ALA A 128 34.16 -36.15 18.87
C ALA A 128 34.03 -37.05 17.63
N ALA A 129 34.14 -38.37 17.78
CA ALA A 129 33.94 -39.33 16.69
C ALA A 129 32.55 -39.24 16.04
N LYS A 130 31.49 -39.00 16.83
CA LYS A 130 30.13 -38.84 16.30
C LYS A 130 29.97 -37.53 15.55
N THR A 131 30.56 -36.46 16.07
CA THR A 131 30.54 -35.16 15.38
C THR A 131 31.34 -35.22 14.08
N TRP A 132 32.50 -35.88 14.08
CA TRP A 132 33.33 -36.04 12.90
C TRP A 132 32.60 -36.76 11.77
N ASP A 133 31.89 -37.85 12.08
CA ASP A 133 31.08 -38.60 11.10
C ASP A 133 30.00 -37.75 10.42
N ILE A 134 29.43 -36.76 11.14
CA ILE A 134 28.43 -35.82 10.62
C ILE A 134 29.08 -34.70 9.79
N LEU A 135 30.32 -34.34 10.10
CA LEU A 135 31.01 -33.20 9.51
C LEU A 135 31.83 -33.55 8.25
N VAL A 136 32.21 -34.82 8.03
CA VAL A 136 33.01 -35.28 6.86
C VAL A 136 32.20 -35.21 5.57
#